data_AF-A0A5B7V4A5-F1
#
_entry.id   AF-A0A5B7V4A5-F1
#
_cell.length_a   1.000
_cell.length_b   1.000
_cell.length_c   1.000
_cell.angle_alpha   90.00
_cell.angle_beta   90.00
_cell.angle_gamma   90.00
#
_symmetry.space_group_name_H-M   'P 1'
#
loop_
_entity.id
_entity.type
_entity.pdbx_description
1 polymer ?
#
loop_
_entity_poly.entity_id
_entity_poly.type
_entity_poly.pdbx_seq_one_letter_code
_entity_poly.pdbx_strand_id
1 'polypeptide(L)'
;MSRTPGAPEPAEAAETTEAFERFVARLAAGPTGPEHSAAPDGSGAEPPSWPAQLAAALFHGQDDRTARHWARSVHTALGRLEGPVPFAVVHDWHARAVAPLLAEVSARRGGDGAALESVRRLHERALAGERPTRQEWTEALGPALTQVYGYAYAYADAYATASVNAREYAMDNDYGEEKAAEFAAMYAKLNTDANARSYADANALANTRALAAAFAGADGQAFARAYPFAYVHAYALADAERAERTGREERYRAACARLADGLGAALDRAAGRAREDA
;
A
#
# COMPACT_ATOMS: atom_id res chain seq x y z
N MET A 1 23.09 38.17 -28.65
CA MET A 1 23.17 38.40 -27.20
C MET A 1 22.31 37.34 -26.53
N SER A 2 22.96 36.25 -26.11
CA SER A 2 22.32 35.11 -25.44
C SER A 2 21.90 35.51 -24.04
N ARG A 3 20.60 35.39 -23.72
CA ARG A 3 20.13 35.50 -22.33
C ARG A 3 20.53 34.21 -21.61
N THR A 4 21.48 34.31 -20.69
CA THR A 4 21.71 33.30 -19.67
C THR A 4 20.43 33.18 -18.83
N PRO A 5 19.93 31.97 -18.51
CA PRO A 5 18.81 31.82 -17.58
C PRO A 5 19.26 32.37 -16.22
N GLY A 6 18.64 33.46 -15.78
CA GLY A 6 18.90 34.07 -14.48
C GLY A 6 18.49 33.10 -13.38
N ALA A 7 19.34 32.97 -12.35
CA ALA A 7 18.97 32.28 -11.12
C ALA A 7 17.66 32.89 -10.57
N PRO A 8 16.75 32.07 -10.01
CA PRO A 8 15.49 32.55 -9.46
C PRO A 8 15.75 33.65 -8.43
N GLU A 9 14.89 34.68 -8.42
CA GLU A 9 15.03 35.78 -7.46
C GLU A 9 14.91 35.23 -6.02
N PRO A 10 15.61 35.82 -5.04
CA PRO A 10 15.66 35.31 -3.68
C PRO A 10 14.28 35.17 -3.01
N ALA A 11 13.29 35.95 -3.41
CA ALA A 11 11.90 35.84 -2.94
C ALA A 11 11.18 34.59 -3.50
N GLU A 12 11.36 34.28 -4.78
CA GLU A 12 10.79 33.10 -5.45
C GLU A 12 11.40 31.80 -4.90
N ALA A 13 12.71 31.83 -4.61
CA ALA A 13 13.41 30.73 -3.95
C ALA A 13 12.91 30.48 -2.51
N ALA A 14 12.58 31.55 -1.77
CA ALA A 14 12.03 31.45 -0.41
C ALA A 14 10.60 30.89 -0.41
N GLU A 15 9.74 31.36 -1.32
CA GLU A 15 8.36 30.89 -1.46
C GLU A 15 8.31 29.41 -1.88
N THR A 16 9.18 28.99 -2.80
CA THR A 16 9.32 27.58 -3.21
C THR A 16 9.75 26.69 -2.04
N THR A 17 10.66 27.19 -1.19
CA THR A 17 11.12 26.47 -0.01
C THR A 17 10.01 26.33 1.02
N GLU A 18 9.26 27.39 1.30
CA GLU A 18 8.14 27.36 2.26
C GLU A 18 7.00 26.44 1.79
N ALA A 19 6.67 26.47 0.49
CA ALA A 19 5.68 25.58 -0.10
C ALA A 19 6.07 24.11 0.05
N PHE A 20 7.35 23.78 -0.18
CA PHE A 20 7.87 22.44 0.01
C PHE A 20 7.82 21.99 1.49
N GLU A 21 8.23 22.83 2.43
CA GLU A 21 8.15 22.46 3.86
C GLU A 21 6.70 22.31 4.33
N ARG A 22 5.75 23.13 3.84
CA ARG A 22 4.31 22.94 4.07
C ARG A 22 3.82 21.60 3.51
N PHE A 23 4.31 21.19 2.34
CA PHE A 23 3.98 19.89 1.76
C PHE A 23 4.52 18.74 2.62
N VAL A 24 5.78 18.79 3.05
CA VAL A 24 6.38 17.79 3.94
C VAL A 24 5.62 17.71 5.27
N ALA A 25 5.26 18.86 5.85
CA ALA A 25 4.48 18.90 7.09
C ALA A 25 3.11 18.22 6.93
N ARG A 26 2.43 18.37 5.79
CA ARG A 26 1.17 17.68 5.50
C ARG A 26 1.35 16.17 5.35
N LEU A 27 2.43 15.73 4.70
CA LEU A 27 2.73 14.29 4.61
C LEU A 27 3.02 13.70 5.99
N ALA A 28 3.79 14.41 6.81
CA ALA A 28 4.17 13.98 8.16
C ALA A 28 2.99 13.99 9.15
N ALA A 29 1.98 14.83 8.93
CA ALA A 29 0.74 14.80 9.71
C ALA A 29 -0.13 13.56 9.40
N GLY A 30 0.19 12.81 8.34
CA GLY A 30 -0.60 11.67 7.89
C GLY A 30 -1.91 12.09 7.20
N PRO A 31 -2.69 11.13 6.69
CA PRO A 31 -4.05 11.40 6.26
C PRO A 31 -4.88 11.77 7.50
N THR A 32 -5.12 13.07 7.72
CA THR A 32 -6.01 13.54 8.79
C THR A 32 -7.46 13.12 8.48
N GLY A 33 -7.85 11.94 8.96
CA GLY A 33 -9.20 11.61 9.39
C GLY A 33 -9.24 11.62 10.93
N PRO A 34 -10.39 11.83 11.59
CA PRO A 34 -10.43 12.11 13.01
C PRO A 34 -9.83 10.96 13.81
N GLU A 35 -8.67 11.19 14.41
CA GLU A 35 -8.06 10.22 15.31
C GLU A 35 -8.91 10.10 16.57
N HIS A 36 -9.22 8.85 16.93
CA HIS A 36 -9.48 8.42 18.31
C HIS A 36 -10.50 9.26 19.10
N SER A 37 -11.77 9.04 18.81
CA SER A 37 -12.76 8.91 19.88
C SER A 37 -13.75 7.82 19.50
N ALA A 38 -13.99 6.92 20.44
CA ALA A 38 -15.13 6.01 20.40
C ALA A 38 -16.36 6.79 19.93
N ALA A 39 -17.03 6.29 18.89
CA ALA A 39 -18.20 6.92 18.30
C ALA A 39 -19.21 7.32 19.39
N PRO A 40 -19.88 8.47 19.24
CA PRO A 40 -21.03 8.50 18.32
C PRO A 40 -21.14 9.77 17.45
N ASP A 41 -21.93 9.61 16.39
CA ASP A 41 -22.63 10.62 15.58
C ASP A 41 -21.90 11.34 14.42
N GLY A 42 -22.16 10.83 13.20
CA GLY A 42 -22.97 11.59 12.25
C GLY A 42 -22.36 12.71 11.41
N SER A 43 -21.08 13.08 11.56
CA SER A 43 -20.44 14.02 10.62
C SER A 43 -19.65 13.28 9.53
N GLY A 44 -20.23 13.18 8.34
CA GLY A 44 -19.61 12.65 7.12
C GLY A 44 -18.48 13.52 6.58
N ALA A 45 -17.37 13.60 7.32
CA ALA A 45 -16.14 14.19 6.80
C ALA A 45 -15.61 13.31 5.65
N GLU A 46 -15.46 13.90 4.46
CA GLU A 46 -14.90 13.21 3.30
C GLU A 46 -13.45 12.81 3.60
N PRO A 47 -13.02 11.57 3.27
CA PRO A 47 -11.64 11.17 3.52
C PRO A 47 -10.67 12.04 2.71
N PRO A 48 -9.41 12.16 3.15
CA PRO A 48 -8.38 12.82 2.35
C PRO A 48 -8.32 12.25 0.94
N SER A 49 -7.91 13.06 -0.05
CA SER A 49 -7.81 12.60 -1.43
C SER A 49 -6.86 11.40 -1.56
N TRP A 50 -7.13 10.51 -2.54
CA TRP A 50 -6.29 9.32 -2.74
C TRP A 50 -4.78 9.63 -2.92
N PRO A 51 -4.35 10.73 -3.59
CA PRO A 51 -2.92 11.04 -3.69
C PRO A 51 -2.33 11.38 -2.33
N ALA A 52 -3.07 12.10 -1.47
CA ALA A 52 -2.61 12.45 -0.14
C ALA A 52 -2.48 11.21 0.75
N GLN A 53 -3.46 10.29 0.69
CA GLN A 53 -3.41 9.03 1.44
C GLN A 53 -2.21 8.16 1.03
N LEU A 54 -2.03 7.94 -0.28
CA LEU A 54 -0.87 7.18 -0.77
C LEU A 54 0.44 7.86 -0.42
N ALA A 55 0.54 9.17 -0.62
CA ALA A 55 1.78 9.88 -0.41
C ALA A 55 2.20 9.89 1.07
N ALA A 56 1.26 10.09 1.99
CA ALA A 56 1.54 10.02 3.42
C ALA A 56 1.96 8.61 3.86
N ALA A 57 1.26 7.56 3.40
CA ALA A 57 1.60 6.18 3.75
C ALA A 57 3.02 5.79 3.30
N LEU A 58 3.38 6.20 2.08
CA LEU A 58 4.70 5.95 1.52
C LEU A 58 5.78 6.80 2.19
N PHE A 59 5.47 8.04 2.57
CA PHE A 59 6.37 8.90 3.34
C PHE A 59 6.70 8.28 4.71
N HIS A 60 5.69 7.86 5.46
CA HIS A 60 5.85 7.24 6.78
C HIS A 60 6.54 5.86 6.73
N GLY A 61 6.45 5.17 5.60
CA GLY A 61 7.09 3.87 5.42
C GLY A 61 8.60 3.92 5.19
N GLN A 62 9.21 5.10 5.10
CA GLN A 62 10.62 5.29 4.76
C GLN A 62 11.42 5.93 5.91
N ASP A 63 12.75 5.90 5.85
CA ASP A 63 13.57 6.73 6.71
C ASP A 63 13.52 8.22 6.28
N ASP A 64 13.76 9.13 7.22
CA ASP A 64 13.60 10.58 7.01
C ASP A 64 14.33 11.12 5.77
N ARG A 65 15.55 10.64 5.51
CA ARG A 65 16.37 11.14 4.39
C ARG A 65 15.76 10.70 3.07
N THR A 66 15.44 9.41 2.94
CA THR A 66 14.82 8.84 1.75
C THR A 66 13.44 9.45 1.52
N ALA A 67 12.63 9.57 2.57
CA ALA A 67 11.29 10.16 2.54
C ALA A 67 11.31 11.61 2.05
N ARG A 68 12.19 12.46 2.58
CA ARG A 68 12.31 13.88 2.14
C ARG A 68 12.82 14.01 0.71
N HIS A 69 13.76 13.15 0.29
CA HIS A 69 14.25 13.14 -1.08
C HIS A 69 13.12 12.79 -2.06
N TRP A 70 12.39 11.71 -1.77
CA TRP A 70 11.25 11.29 -2.56
C TRP A 70 10.12 12.34 -2.56
N ALA A 71 9.80 12.95 -1.41
CA ALA A 71 8.78 13.99 -1.30
C ALA A 71 9.09 15.19 -2.21
N ARG A 72 10.38 15.54 -2.39
CA ARG A 72 10.78 16.60 -3.32
C ARG A 72 10.46 16.24 -4.78
N SER A 73 10.73 15.00 -5.17
CA SER A 73 10.40 14.51 -6.52
C SER A 73 8.90 14.55 -6.77
N VAL A 74 8.09 14.07 -5.82
CA VAL A 74 6.62 14.12 -5.89
C VAL A 74 6.11 15.55 -5.95
N HIS A 75 6.59 16.43 -5.08
CA HIS A 75 6.20 17.85 -5.09
C HIS A 75 6.47 18.50 -6.44
N THR A 76 7.64 18.21 -7.03
CA THR A 76 8.01 18.71 -8.36
C THR A 76 7.10 18.14 -9.45
N ALA A 77 6.78 16.84 -9.40
CA ALA A 77 5.89 16.21 -10.37
C ALA A 77 4.46 16.77 -10.31
N LEU A 78 3.93 16.97 -9.10
CA LEU A 78 2.63 17.58 -8.87
C LEU A 78 2.56 19.01 -9.40
N GLY A 79 3.62 19.81 -9.18
CA GLY A 79 3.69 21.18 -9.72
C GLY A 79 3.63 21.26 -11.26
N ARG A 80 4.03 20.19 -11.97
CA ARG A 80 3.98 20.13 -13.44
C ARG A 80 2.64 19.64 -14.01
N LEU A 81 1.76 19.07 -13.19
CA LEU A 81 0.48 18.50 -13.66
C LEU A 81 -0.60 19.57 -13.90
N GLU A 82 -0.39 20.82 -13.45
CA GLU A 82 -1.30 21.97 -13.66
C GLU A 82 -2.80 21.64 -13.45
N GLY A 83 -3.13 20.79 -12.47
CA GLY A 83 -4.49 20.30 -12.27
C GLY A 83 -4.61 19.12 -11.31
N PRO A 84 -5.81 18.50 -11.18
CA PRO A 84 -6.00 17.30 -10.36
C PRO A 84 -5.19 16.13 -10.91
N VAL A 85 -4.64 15.30 -10.02
CA VAL A 85 -3.88 14.12 -10.41
C VAL A 85 -4.80 13.13 -11.16
N PRO A 86 -4.50 12.78 -12.43
CA PRO A 86 -5.34 11.86 -13.19
C PRO A 86 -5.41 10.47 -12.55
N PHE A 87 -6.57 9.82 -12.59
CA PHE A 87 -6.72 8.46 -12.05
C PHE A 87 -5.87 7.43 -12.79
N ALA A 88 -5.45 7.72 -14.03
CA ALA A 88 -4.48 6.91 -14.79
C ALA A 88 -3.16 6.67 -14.03
N VAL A 89 -2.76 7.58 -13.13
CA VAL A 89 -1.59 7.40 -12.25
C VAL A 89 -1.75 6.16 -11.36
N VAL A 90 -2.96 5.88 -10.87
CA VAL A 90 -3.25 4.69 -10.05
C VAL A 90 -3.06 3.43 -10.89
N HIS A 91 -3.61 3.38 -12.10
CA HIS A 91 -3.43 2.22 -12.99
C HIS A 91 -1.96 1.99 -13.35
N ASP A 92 -1.23 3.05 -13.68
CA ASP A 92 0.19 2.96 -14.02
C ASP A 92 1.05 2.51 -12.84
N TRP A 93 0.80 3.05 -11.64
CA TRP A 93 1.47 2.65 -10.41
C TRP A 93 1.20 1.17 -10.07
N HIS A 94 -0.06 0.74 -10.14
CA HIS A 94 -0.41 -0.65 -9.87
C HIS A 94 0.23 -1.60 -10.89
N ALA A 95 0.18 -1.27 -12.18
CA ALA A 95 0.74 -2.12 -13.24
C ALA A 95 2.27 -2.24 -13.17
N ARG A 96 2.96 -1.14 -12.88
CA ARG A 96 4.43 -1.05 -13.03
C ARG A 96 5.22 -1.17 -11.73
N ALA A 97 4.60 -0.98 -10.57
CA ALA A 97 5.28 -1.03 -9.27
C ALA A 97 4.65 -2.06 -8.33
N VAL A 98 3.34 -1.99 -8.10
CA VAL A 98 2.66 -2.88 -7.15
C VAL A 98 2.67 -4.33 -7.64
N ALA A 99 2.20 -4.58 -8.87
CA ALA A 99 2.10 -5.94 -9.38
C ALA A 99 3.46 -6.66 -9.50
N PRO A 100 4.55 -6.03 -10.00
CA PRO A 100 5.87 -6.65 -9.99
C PRO A 100 6.37 -6.99 -8.58
N LEU A 101 6.21 -6.09 -7.61
CA LEU A 101 6.56 -6.36 -6.21
C LEU A 101 5.81 -7.60 -5.70
N LEU A 102 4.49 -7.65 -5.87
CA LEU A 102 3.67 -8.75 -5.39
C LEU A 102 3.95 -10.07 -6.13
N ALA A 103 4.30 -10.01 -7.42
CA ALA A 103 4.71 -11.19 -8.18
C ALA A 103 6.00 -11.79 -7.61
N GLU A 104 6.99 -10.96 -7.25
CA GLU A 104 8.20 -11.41 -6.56
C GLU A 104 7.86 -12.04 -5.19
N VAL A 105 6.92 -11.43 -4.44
CA VAL A 105 6.43 -11.98 -3.17
C VAL A 105 5.82 -13.37 -3.36
N SER A 106 4.91 -13.51 -4.33
CA SER A 106 4.26 -14.78 -4.67
C SER A 106 5.27 -15.84 -5.06
N ALA A 107 6.21 -15.51 -5.95
CA ALA A 107 7.24 -16.43 -6.41
C ALA A 107 8.10 -16.96 -5.26
N ARG A 108 8.54 -16.08 -4.34
CA ARG A 108 9.27 -16.51 -3.13
C ARG A 108 8.44 -17.46 -2.28
N ARG A 109 7.11 -17.29 -2.24
CA ARG A 109 6.13 -18.11 -1.50
C ARG A 109 5.65 -19.34 -2.27
N GLY A 110 6.26 -19.67 -3.41
CA GLY A 110 5.92 -20.85 -4.21
C GLY A 110 4.57 -20.73 -4.94
N GLY A 111 3.99 -19.54 -5.01
CA GLY A 111 2.80 -19.26 -5.80
C GLY A 111 3.15 -18.96 -7.25
N ASP A 112 2.22 -19.25 -8.16
CA ASP A 112 2.36 -19.02 -9.61
C ASP A 112 2.14 -17.55 -10.03
N GLY A 113 1.64 -16.70 -9.13
CA GLY A 113 1.37 -15.28 -9.38
C GLY A 113 0.20 -15.01 -10.35
N ALA A 114 -0.58 -16.02 -10.74
CA ALA A 114 -1.58 -15.89 -11.81
C ALA A 114 -2.70 -14.89 -11.49
N ALA A 115 -3.14 -14.84 -10.22
CA ALA A 115 -4.14 -13.89 -9.75
C ALA A 115 -3.62 -12.43 -9.81
N LEU A 116 -2.40 -12.21 -9.35
CA LEU A 116 -1.74 -10.89 -9.35
C LEU A 116 -1.51 -10.39 -10.78
N GLU A 117 -1.07 -11.28 -11.67
CA GLU A 117 -0.88 -10.96 -13.08
C GLU A 117 -2.22 -10.65 -13.79
N SER A 118 -3.31 -11.31 -13.40
CA SER A 118 -4.64 -10.98 -13.94
C SER A 118 -5.07 -9.56 -13.58
N VAL A 119 -4.84 -9.13 -12.33
CA VAL A 119 -5.07 -7.74 -11.91
C VAL A 119 -4.15 -6.78 -12.66
N ARG A 120 -2.86 -7.13 -12.83
CA ARG A 120 -1.90 -6.31 -13.59
C ARG A 120 -2.39 -6.02 -15.00
N ARG A 121 -2.83 -7.06 -15.74
CA ARG A 121 -3.35 -6.91 -17.10
C ARG A 121 -4.57 -5.99 -17.17
N LEU A 122 -5.45 -6.02 -16.17
CA LEU A 122 -6.59 -5.10 -16.13
C LEU A 122 -6.14 -3.63 -15.95
N HIS A 123 -5.11 -3.38 -15.12
CA HIS A 123 -4.54 -2.04 -15.00
C HIS A 123 -3.86 -1.59 -16.29
N GLU A 124 -3.13 -2.47 -16.98
CA GLU A 124 -2.51 -2.18 -18.29
C GLU A 124 -3.56 -1.85 -19.36
N ARG A 125 -4.64 -2.62 -19.45
CA ARG A 125 -5.79 -2.35 -20.34
C ARG A 125 -6.45 -1.01 -20.03
N ALA A 126 -6.73 -0.74 -18.75
CA ALA A 126 -7.28 0.53 -18.32
C ALA A 126 -6.37 1.72 -18.66
N LEU A 127 -5.05 1.55 -18.52
CA LEU A 127 -4.06 2.55 -18.88
C LEU A 127 -3.98 2.79 -20.40
N ALA A 128 -4.32 1.78 -21.20
CA ALA A 128 -4.47 1.89 -22.66
C ALA A 128 -5.81 2.50 -23.09
N GLY A 129 -6.68 2.88 -22.15
CA GLY A 129 -7.96 3.53 -22.41
C GLY A 129 -9.16 2.56 -22.52
N GLU A 130 -8.94 1.25 -22.35
CA GLU A 130 -10.06 0.32 -22.22
C GLU A 130 -10.82 0.56 -20.91
N ARG A 131 -12.08 0.13 -20.87
CA ARG A 131 -12.91 0.18 -19.66
C ARG A 131 -13.29 -1.23 -19.20
N PRO A 132 -12.38 -1.97 -18.53
CA PRO A 132 -12.76 -3.24 -17.93
C PRO A 132 -13.93 -3.06 -16.97
N THR A 133 -14.87 -3.99 -17.05
CA THR A 133 -16.11 -3.96 -16.29
C THR A 133 -15.84 -4.17 -14.80
N ARG A 134 -16.79 -3.74 -13.96
CA ARG A 134 -16.76 -4.04 -12.52
C ARG A 134 -16.68 -5.54 -12.24
N GLN A 135 -17.29 -6.37 -13.09
CA GLN A 135 -17.26 -7.82 -12.95
C GLN A 135 -15.85 -8.37 -13.22
N GLU A 136 -15.20 -7.98 -14.32
CA GLU A 136 -13.81 -8.37 -14.61
C GLU A 136 -12.87 -7.98 -13.45
N TRP A 137 -13.02 -6.75 -12.92
CA TRP A 137 -12.25 -6.32 -11.76
C TRP A 137 -12.55 -7.16 -10.52
N THR A 138 -13.81 -7.48 -10.23
CA THR A 138 -14.20 -8.28 -9.06
C THR A 138 -13.60 -9.69 -9.13
N GLU A 139 -13.69 -10.34 -10.29
CA GLU A 139 -13.19 -11.69 -10.52
C GLU A 139 -11.66 -11.76 -10.39
N ALA A 140 -10.94 -10.75 -10.89
CA ALA A 140 -9.49 -10.69 -10.76
C ALA A 140 -9.03 -10.31 -9.33
N LEU A 141 -9.70 -9.32 -8.70
CA LEU A 141 -9.28 -8.79 -7.40
C LEU A 141 -9.54 -9.74 -6.23
N GLY A 142 -10.60 -10.55 -6.26
CA GLY A 142 -10.93 -11.47 -5.17
C GLY A 142 -9.75 -12.38 -4.79
N PRO A 143 -9.30 -13.27 -5.69
CA PRO A 143 -8.17 -14.16 -5.43
C PRO A 143 -6.86 -13.41 -5.15
N ALA A 144 -6.62 -12.29 -5.85
CA ALA A 144 -5.40 -11.50 -5.67
C ALA A 144 -5.32 -10.87 -4.27
N LEU A 145 -6.41 -10.29 -3.78
CA LEU A 145 -6.46 -9.70 -2.44
C LEU A 145 -6.36 -10.77 -1.35
N THR A 146 -6.98 -11.94 -1.53
CA THR A 146 -6.78 -13.07 -0.61
C THR A 146 -5.31 -13.45 -0.50
N GLN A 147 -4.58 -13.51 -1.62
CA GLN A 147 -3.14 -13.78 -1.58
C GLN A 147 -2.35 -12.67 -0.86
N VAL A 148 -2.61 -11.40 -1.19
CA VAL A 148 -1.94 -10.26 -0.55
C VAL A 148 -2.15 -10.26 0.97
N TYR A 149 -3.39 -10.38 1.43
CA TYR A 149 -3.69 -10.37 2.86
C TYR A 149 -3.16 -11.62 3.57
N GLY A 150 -3.20 -12.79 2.92
CA GLY A 150 -2.56 -13.99 3.44
C GLY A 150 -1.04 -13.81 3.61
N TYR A 151 -0.41 -13.08 2.69
CA TYR A 151 1.02 -12.78 2.79
C TYR A 151 1.34 -11.72 3.85
N ALA A 152 0.47 -10.73 4.03
CA ALA A 152 0.60 -9.65 4.99
C ALA A 152 0.26 -10.05 6.44
N TYR A 153 -0.28 -11.26 6.64
CA TYR A 153 -0.60 -11.75 7.97
C TYR A 153 0.69 -11.99 8.79
N ALA A 154 0.73 -11.48 10.02
CA ALA A 154 1.86 -11.59 10.94
C ALA A 154 2.00 -13.00 11.53
N TYR A 155 2.22 -13.99 10.66
CA TYR A 155 2.18 -15.41 10.98
C TYR A 155 3.16 -15.77 12.10
N ALA A 156 4.40 -15.28 12.02
CA ALA A 156 5.44 -15.63 12.99
C ALA A 156 5.09 -15.17 14.41
N ASP A 157 4.61 -13.92 14.57
CA ASP A 157 4.22 -13.40 15.88
C ASP A 157 2.95 -14.08 16.41
N ALA A 158 1.97 -14.34 15.53
CA ALA A 158 0.76 -15.07 15.90
C ALA A 158 1.06 -16.51 16.32
N TYR A 159 1.93 -17.21 15.58
CA TYR A 159 2.38 -18.57 15.89
C TYR A 159 3.15 -18.61 17.21
N ALA A 160 4.07 -17.68 17.43
CA ALA A 160 4.84 -17.60 18.68
C ALA A 160 3.91 -17.39 19.89
N THR A 161 2.96 -16.46 19.77
CA THR A 161 1.95 -16.20 20.81
C THR A 161 1.10 -17.43 21.09
N ALA A 162 0.57 -18.07 20.04
CA ALA A 162 -0.23 -19.28 20.18
C ALA A 162 0.56 -20.45 20.78
N SER A 163 1.86 -20.55 20.46
CA SER A 163 2.76 -21.58 21.02
C SER A 163 2.98 -21.39 22.51
N VAL A 164 3.22 -20.15 22.96
CA VAL A 164 3.38 -19.85 24.39
C VAL A 164 2.11 -20.19 25.16
N ASN A 165 0.96 -19.67 24.72
CA ASN A 165 -0.32 -19.89 25.40
C ASN A 165 -0.71 -21.38 25.45
N ALA A 166 -0.47 -22.12 24.36
CA ALA A 166 -0.79 -23.54 24.32
C ALA A 166 0.17 -24.39 25.18
N ARG A 167 1.44 -24.00 25.30
CA ARG A 167 2.39 -24.65 26.20
C ARG A 167 2.00 -24.42 27.66
N GLU A 168 1.67 -23.18 28.03
CA GLU A 168 1.19 -22.83 29.38
C GLU A 168 -0.04 -23.67 29.75
N TYR A 169 -1.05 -23.70 28.87
CA TYR A 169 -2.23 -24.55 29.07
C TYR A 169 -1.87 -26.03 29.28
N ALA A 170 -1.01 -26.61 28.44
CA ALA A 170 -0.67 -28.02 28.56
C ALA A 170 0.12 -28.34 29.85
N MET A 171 0.97 -27.40 30.29
CA MET A 171 1.69 -27.52 31.57
C MET A 171 0.72 -27.43 32.76
N ASP A 172 -0.24 -26.50 32.73
CA ASP A 172 -1.27 -26.36 33.77
C ASP A 172 -2.21 -27.58 33.87
N ASN A 173 -2.21 -28.44 32.85
CA ASN A 173 -3.02 -29.66 32.78
C ASN A 173 -2.19 -30.95 32.91
N ASP A 174 -0.95 -30.87 33.42
CA ASP A 174 -0.07 -32.01 33.73
C ASP A 174 0.32 -32.89 32.54
N TYR A 175 0.42 -32.31 31.33
CA TYR A 175 0.81 -33.09 30.14
C TYR A 175 2.27 -33.55 30.22
N GLY A 176 3.10 -32.87 31.01
CA GLY A 176 4.55 -33.03 31.03
C GLY A 176 5.22 -32.26 29.89
N GLU A 177 6.51 -31.98 30.03
CA GLU A 177 7.22 -31.02 29.18
C GLU A 177 7.25 -31.38 27.69
N GLU A 178 7.52 -32.64 27.35
CA GLU A 178 7.59 -33.12 25.97
C GLU A 178 6.24 -33.03 25.28
N LYS A 179 5.19 -33.57 25.90
CA LYS A 179 3.82 -33.52 25.35
C LYS A 179 3.28 -32.09 25.31
N ALA A 180 3.66 -31.22 26.24
CA ALA A 180 3.30 -29.81 26.20
C ALA A 180 3.94 -29.09 25.01
N ALA A 181 5.20 -29.40 24.69
CA ALA A 181 5.87 -28.87 23.50
C ALA A 181 5.21 -29.34 22.20
N GLU A 182 4.90 -30.64 22.09
CA GLU A 182 4.19 -31.21 20.93
C GLU A 182 2.80 -30.60 20.76
N PHE A 183 2.03 -30.52 21.85
CA PHE A 183 0.71 -29.91 21.86
C PHE A 183 0.76 -28.45 21.43
N ALA A 184 1.71 -27.68 21.98
CA ALA A 184 1.88 -26.27 21.64
C ALA A 184 2.18 -26.06 20.16
N ALA A 185 3.13 -26.82 19.59
CA ALA A 185 3.48 -26.71 18.18
C ALA A 185 2.30 -27.08 17.26
N MET A 186 1.61 -28.19 17.55
CA MET A 186 0.43 -28.61 16.80
C MET A 186 -0.68 -27.57 16.87
N TYR A 187 -1.04 -27.12 18.08
CA TYR A 187 -2.12 -26.17 18.30
C TYR A 187 -1.80 -24.83 17.64
N ALA A 188 -0.59 -24.30 17.84
CA ALA A 188 -0.16 -23.04 17.25
C ALA A 188 -0.25 -23.08 15.73
N LYS A 189 0.20 -24.17 15.10
CA LYS A 189 0.11 -24.34 13.65
C LYS A 189 -1.35 -24.32 13.18
N LEU A 190 -2.21 -25.17 13.78
CA LEU A 190 -3.60 -25.29 13.36
C LEU A 190 -4.36 -23.97 13.53
N ASN A 191 -4.21 -23.32 14.69
CA ASN A 191 -4.85 -22.07 15.02
C ASN A 191 -4.37 -20.93 14.09
N THR A 192 -3.06 -20.82 13.89
CA THR A 192 -2.48 -19.74 13.07
C THR A 192 -2.84 -19.91 11.59
N ASP A 193 -2.82 -21.14 11.05
CA ASP A 193 -3.23 -21.43 9.67
C ASP A 193 -4.72 -21.09 9.44
N ALA A 194 -5.58 -21.36 10.43
CA ALA A 194 -7.00 -21.00 10.36
C ALA A 194 -7.20 -19.47 10.40
N ASN A 195 -6.54 -18.78 11.33
CA ASN A 195 -6.65 -17.33 11.48
C ASN A 195 -6.10 -16.59 10.26
N ALA A 196 -4.97 -17.04 9.69
CA ALA A 196 -4.39 -16.42 8.50
C ALA A 196 -5.35 -16.50 7.30
N ARG A 197 -6.02 -17.64 7.09
CA ARG A 197 -7.02 -17.81 6.04
C ARG A 197 -8.25 -16.94 6.28
N SER A 198 -8.79 -16.96 7.50
CA SER A 198 -9.95 -16.13 7.85
C SER A 198 -9.66 -14.63 7.70
N TYR A 199 -8.48 -14.18 8.12
CA TYR A 199 -8.00 -12.82 7.92
C TYR A 199 -7.95 -12.47 6.44
N ALA A 200 -7.35 -13.33 5.62
CA ALA A 200 -7.22 -13.11 4.19
C ALA A 200 -8.57 -13.00 3.48
N ASP A 201 -9.47 -13.95 3.76
CA ASP A 201 -10.79 -14.01 3.13
C ASP A 201 -11.68 -12.85 3.54
N ALA A 202 -11.70 -12.50 4.83
CA ALA A 202 -12.52 -11.40 5.34
C ALA A 202 -12.07 -10.05 4.75
N ASN A 203 -10.75 -9.79 4.71
CA ASN A 203 -10.22 -8.55 4.16
C ASN A 203 -10.37 -8.50 2.63
N ALA A 204 -10.21 -9.61 1.92
CA ALA A 204 -10.48 -9.65 0.48
C ALA A 204 -11.96 -9.33 0.21
N LEU A 205 -12.88 -10.03 0.88
CA LEU A 205 -14.32 -9.84 0.72
C LEU A 205 -14.76 -8.39 0.97
N ALA A 206 -14.23 -7.76 2.02
CA ALA A 206 -14.55 -6.39 2.37
C ALA A 206 -14.10 -5.37 1.30
N ASN A 207 -12.97 -5.63 0.63
CA ASN A 207 -12.30 -4.65 -0.23
C ASN A 207 -12.55 -4.86 -1.73
N THR A 208 -12.77 -6.10 -2.18
CA THR A 208 -12.87 -6.44 -3.61
C THR A 208 -13.89 -5.56 -4.35
N ARG A 209 -15.11 -5.42 -3.81
CA ARG A 209 -16.18 -4.68 -4.48
C ARG A 209 -15.93 -3.18 -4.51
N ALA A 210 -15.36 -2.62 -3.44
CA ALA A 210 -15.04 -1.20 -3.36
C ALA A 210 -13.96 -0.83 -4.38
N LEU A 211 -12.88 -1.61 -4.44
CA LEU A 211 -11.80 -1.43 -5.42
C LEU A 211 -12.28 -1.66 -6.85
N ALA A 212 -13.06 -2.71 -7.10
CA ALA A 212 -13.60 -2.98 -8.43
C ALA A 212 -14.49 -1.84 -8.94
N ALA A 213 -15.30 -1.24 -8.05
CA ALA A 213 -16.11 -0.08 -8.40
C ALA A 213 -15.25 1.16 -8.72
N ALA A 214 -14.23 1.43 -7.90
CA ALA A 214 -13.32 2.54 -8.11
C ALA A 214 -12.53 2.40 -9.42
N PHE A 215 -11.96 1.23 -9.69
CA PHE A 215 -11.17 0.98 -10.90
C PHE A 215 -12.02 0.96 -12.17
N ALA A 216 -13.21 0.35 -12.15
CA ALA A 216 -14.10 0.36 -13.31
C ALA A 216 -14.60 1.78 -13.66
N GLY A 217 -14.81 2.62 -12.64
CA GLY A 217 -15.29 3.99 -12.81
C GLY A 217 -14.18 5.03 -13.04
N ALA A 218 -12.90 4.64 -12.93
CA ALA A 218 -11.78 5.56 -12.77
C ALA A 218 -12.05 6.65 -11.71
N ASP A 219 -12.71 6.25 -10.61
CA ASP A 219 -13.27 7.15 -9.60
C ASP A 219 -12.28 7.34 -8.45
N GLY A 220 -11.61 8.49 -8.45
CA GLY A 220 -10.67 8.88 -7.41
C GLY A 220 -11.29 9.02 -6.02
N GLN A 221 -12.55 9.43 -5.90
CA GLN A 221 -13.22 9.54 -4.61
C GLN A 221 -13.62 8.17 -4.07
N ALA A 222 -14.15 7.28 -4.93
CA ALA A 222 -14.41 5.90 -4.53
C ALA A 222 -13.12 5.18 -4.12
N PHE A 223 -12.02 5.44 -4.83
CA PHE A 223 -10.72 4.90 -4.44
C PHE A 223 -10.25 5.46 -3.10
N ALA A 224 -10.36 6.77 -2.85
CA ALA A 224 -10.03 7.37 -1.55
C ALA A 224 -10.87 6.77 -0.40
N ARG A 225 -12.16 6.49 -0.63
CA ARG A 225 -13.05 5.80 0.33
C ARG A 225 -12.71 4.33 0.53
N ALA A 226 -11.90 3.73 -0.34
CA ALA A 226 -11.33 2.40 -0.16
C ALA A 226 -10.03 2.42 0.66
N TYR A 227 -9.63 3.58 1.20
CA TYR A 227 -8.48 3.75 2.11
C TYR A 227 -7.14 3.22 1.55
N PRO A 228 -6.65 3.73 0.41
CA PRO A 228 -5.47 3.20 -0.27
C PRO A 228 -4.17 3.21 0.53
N PHE A 229 -4.07 4.00 1.60
CA PHE A 229 -2.95 3.89 2.53
C PHE A 229 -2.86 2.49 3.17
N ALA A 230 -4.00 1.85 3.47
CA ALA A 230 -4.04 0.52 4.07
C ALA A 230 -3.50 -0.53 3.10
N TYR A 231 -3.74 -0.38 1.80
CA TYR A 231 -3.19 -1.27 0.78
C TYR A 231 -1.67 -1.12 0.64
N VAL A 232 -1.13 0.10 0.74
CA VAL A 232 0.33 0.32 0.79
C VAL A 232 0.95 -0.49 1.92
N HIS A 233 0.38 -0.42 3.12
CA HIS A 233 0.82 -1.21 4.27
C HIS A 233 0.71 -2.71 3.98
N ALA A 234 -0.42 -3.18 3.45
CA ALA A 234 -0.60 -4.59 3.11
C ALA A 234 0.43 -5.09 2.08
N TYR A 235 0.76 -4.30 1.05
CA TYR A 235 1.78 -4.67 0.06
C TYR A 235 3.18 -4.73 0.66
N ALA A 236 3.55 -3.77 1.49
CA ALA A 236 4.84 -3.76 2.16
C ALA A 236 4.97 -4.90 3.21
N LEU A 237 3.90 -5.17 3.96
CA LEU A 237 3.84 -6.30 4.89
C LEU A 237 3.90 -7.64 4.16
N ALA A 238 3.21 -7.79 3.03
CA ALA A 238 3.28 -9.00 2.21
C ALA A 238 4.73 -9.36 1.82
N ASP A 239 5.56 -8.35 1.55
CA ASP A 239 6.99 -8.53 1.31
C ASP A 239 7.79 -8.84 2.60
N ALA A 240 7.45 -8.17 3.71
CA ALA A 240 8.20 -8.18 4.95
C ALA A 240 7.95 -9.40 5.87
N GLU A 241 6.73 -9.93 5.94
CA GLU A 241 6.31 -10.93 6.96
C GLU A 241 6.97 -12.32 6.86
N ARG A 242 7.86 -12.52 5.88
CA ARG A 242 8.67 -13.74 5.76
C ARG A 242 10.16 -13.52 6.06
N ALA A 243 10.58 -12.29 6.33
CA ALA A 243 11.91 -12.06 6.88
C ALA A 243 11.99 -12.66 8.29
N GLU A 244 13.19 -13.09 8.71
CA GLU A 244 13.46 -13.26 10.12
C GLU A 244 13.04 -11.99 10.88
N ARG A 245 12.57 -12.13 12.11
CA ARG A 245 12.06 -11.00 12.92
C ARG A 245 12.99 -9.78 12.91
N THR A 246 14.30 -10.02 12.86
CA THR A 246 15.37 -9.02 12.83
C THR A 246 15.50 -8.24 11.51
N GLY A 247 14.96 -8.73 10.39
CA GLY A 247 15.00 -8.07 9.07
C GLY A 247 13.66 -7.59 8.53
N ARG A 248 12.55 -7.85 9.24
CA ARG A 248 11.19 -7.49 8.81
C ARG A 248 11.02 -5.98 8.59
N GLU A 249 11.51 -5.18 9.52
CA GLU A 249 11.34 -3.73 9.46
C GLU A 249 12.13 -3.09 8.30
N GLU A 250 13.38 -3.52 8.09
CA GLU A 250 14.19 -3.10 6.96
C GLU A 250 13.53 -3.47 5.62
N ARG A 251 13.01 -4.70 5.54
CA ARG A 251 12.34 -5.20 4.34
C ARG A 251 11.03 -4.45 4.06
N TYR A 252 10.28 -4.15 5.10
CA TYR A 252 9.09 -3.30 5.01
C TYR A 252 9.45 -1.91 4.47
N ARG A 253 10.48 -1.26 5.02
CA ARG A 253 10.94 0.06 4.55
C ARG A 253 11.40 0.02 3.09
N ALA A 254 12.15 -1.02 2.70
CA ALA A 254 12.61 -1.20 1.33
C ALA A 254 11.41 -1.39 0.37
N ALA A 255 10.37 -2.12 0.76
CA ALA A 255 9.16 -2.26 -0.02
C ALA A 255 8.41 -0.92 -0.17
N CYS A 256 8.29 -0.14 0.92
CA CYS A 256 7.71 1.20 0.88
C CYS A 256 8.49 2.13 -0.05
N ALA A 257 9.83 2.14 0.00
CA ALA A 257 10.66 2.93 -0.89
C ALA A 257 10.46 2.54 -2.37
N ARG A 258 10.44 1.24 -2.69
CA ARG A 258 10.16 0.76 -4.07
C ARG A 258 8.78 1.20 -4.57
N LEU A 259 7.76 1.12 -3.72
CA LEU A 259 6.41 1.57 -4.04
C LEU A 259 6.36 3.09 -4.22
N ALA A 260 7.12 3.83 -3.42
CA ALA A 260 7.24 5.29 -3.48
C ALA A 260 7.87 5.74 -4.79
N ASP A 261 9.01 5.15 -5.17
CA ASP A 261 9.66 5.40 -6.46
C ASP A 261 8.72 5.09 -7.63
N GLY A 262 7.97 3.98 -7.53
CA GLY A 262 6.95 3.62 -8.50
C GLY A 262 5.86 4.69 -8.68
N LEU A 263 5.36 5.25 -7.57
CA LEU A 263 4.34 6.29 -7.60
C LEU A 263 4.91 7.60 -8.17
N GLY A 264 6.13 7.97 -7.76
CA GLY A 264 6.84 9.13 -8.31
C GLY A 264 7.01 9.03 -9.83
N ALA A 265 7.44 7.87 -10.33
CA ALA A 265 7.60 7.63 -11.75
C ALA A 265 6.26 7.67 -12.52
N ALA A 266 5.16 7.23 -11.89
CA ALA A 266 3.82 7.32 -12.50
C ALA A 266 3.33 8.76 -12.61
N LEU A 267 3.56 9.57 -11.57
CA LEU A 267 3.28 11.02 -11.58
C LEU A 267 4.12 11.74 -12.65
N ASP A 268 5.40 11.42 -12.76
CA ASP A 268 6.29 12.01 -13.76
C ASP A 268 5.82 11.73 -15.19
N ARG A 269 5.39 10.49 -15.48
CA ARG A 269 4.82 10.12 -16.78
C ARG A 269 3.53 10.86 -17.08
N ALA A 270 2.64 10.99 -16.09
CA ALA A 270 1.40 11.75 -16.25
C ALA A 270 1.67 13.23 -16.54
N ALA A 271 2.65 13.83 -15.85
CA ALA A 271 3.07 15.21 -16.07
C ALA A 271 3.70 15.41 -17.47
N GLY A 272 4.41 14.40 -17.99
CA GLY A 272 4.94 14.42 -19.36
C GLY A 272 3.84 14.47 -20.41
N ARG A 273 2.82 13.61 -20.28
CA ARG A 273 1.68 13.55 -21.23
C ARG A 273 0.85 14.83 -21.23
N ALA A 274 0.61 15.42 -20.05
CA ALA A 274 -0.13 16.67 -19.93
C ALA A 274 0.50 17.84 -20.72
N ARG A 275 1.82 17.80 -20.96
CA ARG A 275 2.55 18.80 -21.77
C ARG A 275 2.52 18.53 -23.26
N GLU A 276 2.27 17.29 -23.69
CA GLU A 276 2.17 16.92 -25.10
C GLU A 276 0.78 17.24 -25.66
N ASP A 277 -0.23 17.26 -24.79
CA ASP A 277 -1.64 17.54 -25.14
C ASP A 277 -2.03 19.03 -25.03
N ALA A 278 -1.14 19.91 -24.57
CA ALA A 278 -1.35 21.35 -24.37
C ALA A 278 -0.72 22.20 -25.47
#